data_AF-A0A314XFL7-F1
#
_entry.id   AF-A0A314XFL7-F1
#
_cell.length_a   1.000
_cell.length_b   1.000
_cell.length_c   1.000
_cell.angle_alpha   90.00
_cell.angle_beta   90.00
_cell.angle_gamma   90.00
#
_symmetry.space_group_name_H-M   'P 1'
#
loop_
_entity.id
_entity.type
_entity.pdbx_description
1 polymer ?
#
loop_
_entity_poly.entity_id
_entity_poly.type
_entity_poly.pdbx_seq_one_letter_code
_entity_poly.pdbx_strand_id
1 'polypeptide(L)'
;MHSPKFWLGSAGFLITCYGLIKEIKGSMIYGIVFVTLISWFRGTHVTVFPNTPVGDTSYNYFKKVVDFHKIQSTAGAFSFSNFNRSEVWVALATLLYVDVLATTGTLYTMAEMGGFVNDEGGFEGEYLAYLVDAGSTIVASALGVPPWAIGPSLVMVGVMMMKVVKDINWGNMKEAVPAFITMLLMPLTYSIAYGIIGGIGLYLALNLYDYLVVLLKWLAKMRRMVVKEHNQVSATAAVDSANEII
;
A
#
# COMPACT_ATOMS: atom_id res chain seq x y z
N MET A 1 20.47 -19.69 33.57
CA MET A 1 19.35 -19.81 32.61
C MET A 1 18.00 -19.74 33.36
N HIS A 2 17.70 -18.61 34.02
CA HIS A 2 16.60 -18.50 34.99
C HIS A 2 15.73 -17.25 34.71
N SER A 3 15.47 -16.96 33.43
CA SER A 3 14.62 -15.86 32.98
C SER A 3 13.23 -16.43 32.63
N PRO A 4 12.19 -16.19 33.45
CA PRO A 4 10.86 -16.72 33.19
C PRO A 4 10.21 -16.13 31.93
N LYS A 5 10.66 -14.93 31.51
CA LYS A 5 10.26 -14.29 30.25
C LYS A 5 10.73 -15.08 29.02
N PHE A 6 11.92 -15.68 29.09
CA PHE A 6 12.45 -16.53 28.02
C PHE A 6 11.59 -17.79 27.83
N TRP A 7 11.21 -18.45 28.92
CA TRP A 7 10.35 -19.65 28.88
C TRP A 7 8.96 -19.38 28.31
N LEU A 8 8.37 -18.22 28.63
CA LEU A 8 7.09 -17.84 28.02
C LEU A 8 7.22 -17.59 26.51
N GLY A 9 8.28 -16.90 26.09
CA GLY A 9 8.58 -16.70 24.67
C GLY A 9 8.78 -18.01 23.92
N SER A 10 9.53 -18.95 24.49
CA SER A 10 9.73 -20.29 23.92
C SER A 10 8.43 -21.10 23.85
N ALA A 11 7.57 -21.03 24.88
CA ALA A 11 6.26 -21.69 24.86
C ALA A 11 5.32 -21.11 23.78
N GLY A 12 5.28 -19.77 23.65
CA GLY A 12 4.55 -19.10 22.57
C GLY A 12 5.05 -19.47 21.18
N PHE A 13 6.38 -19.56 21.01
CA PHE A 13 7.00 -19.98 19.77
C PHE A 13 6.64 -21.42 19.41
N LEU A 14 6.66 -22.34 20.39
CA LEU A 14 6.26 -23.74 20.18
C LEU A 14 4.77 -23.87 19.79
N ILE A 15 3.89 -23.04 20.36
CA ILE A 15 2.47 -23.00 19.98
C ILE A 15 2.30 -22.51 18.54
N THR A 16 3.03 -21.47 18.14
CA THR A 16 3.04 -20.98 16.75
C THR A 16 3.55 -22.06 15.80
N CYS A 17 4.67 -22.72 16.12
CA CYS A 17 5.24 -23.79 15.30
C CYS A 17 4.28 -24.98 15.18
N TYR A 18 3.64 -25.39 16.28
CA TYR A 18 2.66 -26.47 16.26
C TYR A 18 1.42 -26.11 15.43
N GLY A 19 0.93 -24.88 15.55
CA GLY A 19 -0.19 -24.38 14.73
C GLY A 19 0.16 -24.29 13.23
N LEU A 20 1.41 -23.97 12.90
CA LEU A 20 1.91 -23.97 11.52
C LEU A 20 1.99 -25.39 10.93
N ILE A 21 2.48 -26.37 11.70
CA ILE A 21 2.56 -27.77 11.28
C ILE A 21 1.16 -28.35 11.00
N LYS A 22 0.13 -27.89 11.70
CA LYS A 22 -1.26 -28.32 11.51
C LYS A 22 -2.07 -27.49 10.49
N GLU A 23 -1.43 -26.59 9.75
CA GLU A 23 -2.07 -25.69 8.78
C GLU A 23 -3.32 -24.96 9.32
N ILE A 24 -3.34 -24.65 10.62
CA ILE A 24 -4.46 -23.94 11.21
C ILE A 24 -4.38 -22.48 10.80
N LYS A 25 -5.40 -21.97 10.12
CA LYS A 25 -5.52 -20.56 9.74
C LYS A 25 -5.42 -19.69 11.00
N GLY A 26 -4.44 -18.80 11.05
CA GLY A 26 -4.18 -17.93 12.21
C GLY A 26 -3.25 -18.51 13.27
N SER A 27 -2.51 -19.59 12.99
CA SER A 27 -1.50 -20.21 13.87
C SER A 27 -0.57 -19.20 14.59
N MET A 28 -0.08 -18.19 13.87
CA MET A 28 0.76 -17.13 14.44
C MET A 28 0.02 -16.25 15.45
N ILE A 29 -1.27 -16.01 15.26
CA ILE A 29 -2.09 -15.20 16.15
C ILE A 29 -2.27 -15.91 17.49
N TYR A 30 -2.47 -17.22 17.50
CA TYR A 30 -2.65 -17.99 18.74
C TYR A 30 -1.41 -17.93 19.66
N GLY A 31 -0.20 -18.02 19.10
CA GLY A 31 1.02 -17.90 19.90
C GLY A 31 1.21 -16.48 20.46
N ILE A 32 0.93 -15.45 19.65
CA ILE A 32 1.00 -14.05 20.08
C ILE A 32 -0.04 -13.78 21.19
N VAL A 33 -1.29 -14.17 20.98
CA VAL A 33 -2.37 -14.01 21.98
C VAL A 33 -2.05 -14.76 23.27
N PHE A 34 -1.54 -15.99 23.18
CA PHE A 34 -1.14 -16.77 24.36
C PHE A 34 -0.06 -16.08 25.20
N VAL A 35 1.02 -15.63 24.56
CA VAL A 35 2.10 -14.89 25.25
C VAL A 35 1.57 -13.57 25.82
N THR A 36 0.72 -12.88 25.08
CA THR A 36 0.17 -11.57 25.46
C THR A 36 -0.76 -11.68 26.66
N LEU A 37 -1.68 -12.66 26.68
CA LEU A 37 -2.62 -12.89 27.78
C LEU A 37 -1.89 -13.32 29.06
N ILE A 38 -0.92 -14.22 28.97
CA ILE A 38 -0.15 -14.67 30.14
C ILE A 38 0.72 -13.52 30.68
N SER A 39 1.22 -12.66 29.80
CA SER A 39 2.03 -11.50 30.18
C SER A 39 1.24 -10.39 30.90
N TRP A 40 -0.10 -10.41 30.87
CA TRP A 40 -0.96 -9.40 31.52
C TRP A 40 -1.20 -9.64 33.02
N PHE A 41 -1.07 -10.88 33.50
CA PHE A 41 -1.37 -11.23 34.90
C PHE A 41 -0.30 -10.74 35.89
N ARG A 42 -0.52 -9.57 36.52
CA ARG A 42 0.36 -9.03 37.58
C ARG A 42 0.51 -10.02 38.74
N GLY A 43 1.76 -10.37 39.07
CA GLY A 43 2.08 -11.23 40.22
C GLY A 43 2.93 -12.47 39.88
N THR A 44 3.17 -12.77 38.60
CA THR A 44 4.07 -13.86 38.18
C THR A 44 5.41 -13.31 37.70
N HIS A 45 6.50 -14.09 37.80
CA HIS A 45 7.85 -13.66 37.39
C HIS A 45 8.03 -13.40 35.87
N VAL A 46 6.93 -13.50 35.10
CA VAL A 46 6.87 -13.44 33.64
C VAL A 46 6.24 -12.12 33.15
N THR A 47 5.77 -11.26 34.06
CA THR A 47 5.00 -10.08 33.68
C THR A 47 5.84 -9.01 32.99
N VAL A 48 5.20 -8.29 32.06
CA VAL A 48 5.71 -7.04 31.48
C VAL A 48 5.53 -5.86 32.45
N PHE A 49 4.70 -6.02 33.48
CA PHE A 49 4.49 -5.04 34.56
C PHE A 49 5.13 -5.53 35.87
N PRO A 50 6.43 -5.28 36.10
CA PRO A 50 7.05 -5.51 37.41
C PRO A 50 6.48 -4.54 38.45
N ASN A 51 6.52 -4.89 39.74
CA ASN A 51 6.11 -4.00 40.85
C ASN A 51 7.19 -2.95 41.12
N THR A 52 7.50 -2.14 40.11
CA THR A 52 8.39 -0.97 40.19
C THR A 52 7.58 0.26 39.79
N PRO A 53 8.00 1.48 40.18
CA PRO A 53 7.28 2.71 39.84
C PRO A 53 7.03 2.87 38.32
N VAL A 54 7.94 2.33 37.49
CA VAL A 54 7.85 2.30 36.02
C VAL A 54 6.87 1.22 35.53
N GLY A 55 6.82 0.06 36.19
CA GLY A 55 5.84 -0.98 35.86
C GLY A 55 4.42 -0.60 36.27
N ASP A 56 4.26 0.20 37.33
CA ASP A 56 2.96 0.75 37.75
C ASP A 56 2.42 1.81 36.79
N THR A 57 3.29 2.66 36.22
CA THR A 57 2.87 3.62 35.18
C THR A 57 2.51 2.92 33.88
N SER A 58 3.29 1.94 33.44
CA SER A 58 2.96 1.10 32.28
C SER A 58 1.67 0.29 32.51
N TYR A 59 1.42 -0.20 33.72
CA TYR A 59 0.17 -0.89 34.05
C TYR A 59 -1.03 0.04 34.12
N ASN A 60 -0.85 1.26 34.63
CA ASN A 60 -1.92 2.27 34.61
C ASN A 60 -2.21 2.75 33.18
N TYR A 61 -1.21 2.81 32.31
CA TYR A 61 -1.41 3.03 30.87
C TYR A 61 -2.13 1.84 30.22
N PHE A 62 -1.70 0.61 30.51
CA PHE A 62 -2.33 -0.61 30.03
C PHE A 62 -3.80 -0.72 30.47
N LYS A 63 -4.10 -0.39 31.73
CA LYS A 63 -5.48 -0.31 32.23
C LYS A 63 -6.29 0.70 31.43
N LYS A 64 -5.74 1.86 31.04
CA LYS A 64 -6.44 2.79 30.14
C LYS A 64 -6.67 2.21 28.74
N VAL A 65 -5.76 1.39 28.22
CA VAL A 65 -5.89 0.75 26.89
C VAL A 65 -6.93 -0.38 26.90
N VAL A 66 -7.05 -1.10 28.02
CA VAL A 66 -8.00 -2.21 28.20
C VAL A 66 -9.32 -1.77 28.84
N ASP A 67 -9.40 -0.55 29.38
CA ASP A 67 -10.66 0.01 29.85
C ASP A 67 -11.57 0.29 28.66
N PHE A 68 -12.80 -0.21 28.76
CA PHE A 68 -13.87 0.16 27.85
C PHE A 68 -14.18 1.63 28.08
N HIS A 69 -13.58 2.50 27.28
CA HIS A 69 -14.00 3.88 27.20
C HIS A 69 -15.49 3.87 26.84
N LYS A 70 -16.34 4.27 27.80
CA LYS A 70 -17.76 4.55 27.51
C LYS A 70 -17.77 5.47 26.31
N ILE A 71 -18.57 5.13 25.29
CA ILE A 71 -18.77 5.96 24.10
C ILE A 71 -19.29 7.30 24.60
N GLN A 72 -18.39 8.25 24.84
CA GLN A 72 -18.76 9.64 24.94
C GLN A 72 -19.13 10.03 23.53
N SER A 73 -20.37 10.46 23.34
CA SER A 73 -20.86 10.89 22.04
C SER A 73 -20.06 12.12 21.59
N THR A 74 -18.99 11.90 20.83
CA THR A 74 -18.24 12.91 20.09
C THR A 74 -18.90 13.28 18.76
N ALA A 75 -20.10 12.74 18.48
CA ALA A 75 -20.88 13.08 17.31
C ALA A 75 -21.08 14.60 17.22
N GLY A 76 -20.53 15.22 16.17
CA GLY A 76 -20.67 16.66 15.92
C GLY A 76 -19.79 17.57 16.78
N ALA A 77 -18.76 17.06 17.46
CA ALA A 77 -17.79 17.87 18.21
C ALA A 77 -16.80 18.63 17.30
N PHE A 78 -17.32 19.41 16.34
CA PHE A 78 -16.52 20.20 15.42
C PHE A 78 -16.06 21.50 16.07
N SER A 79 -14.75 21.72 16.16
CA SER A 79 -14.19 23.00 16.58
C SER A 79 -13.44 23.64 15.42
N PHE A 80 -14.05 24.68 14.84
CA PHE A 80 -13.46 25.46 13.74
C PHE A 80 -12.54 26.59 14.22
N SER A 81 -12.27 26.68 15.52
CA SER A 81 -11.55 27.80 16.14
C SER A 81 -10.11 27.99 15.62
N ASN A 82 -9.49 26.95 15.04
CA ASN A 82 -8.10 26.98 14.55
C ASN A 82 -7.99 26.69 13.05
N PHE A 83 -9.07 26.83 12.27
CA PHE A 83 -9.09 26.46 10.86
C PHE A 83 -8.12 27.28 9.97
N ASN A 84 -7.71 28.47 10.43
CA ASN A 84 -6.83 29.37 9.68
C ASN A 84 -5.32 29.08 9.87
N ARG A 85 -4.93 27.92 10.42
CA ARG A 85 -3.52 27.52 10.51
C ARG A 85 -3.07 26.83 9.22
N SER A 86 -1.86 27.14 8.75
CA SER A 86 -1.26 26.48 7.58
C SER A 86 -1.13 24.96 7.75
N GLU A 87 -0.93 24.50 8.98
CA GLU A 87 -0.87 23.09 9.36
C GLU A 87 -2.14 22.32 8.94
N VAL A 88 -3.33 22.92 9.10
CA VAL A 88 -4.61 22.29 8.73
C VAL A 88 -4.72 22.11 7.23
N TRP A 89 -4.31 23.13 6.45
CA TRP A 89 -4.32 23.06 5.00
C TRP A 89 -3.31 22.05 4.44
N VAL A 90 -2.12 21.97 5.05
CA VAL A 90 -1.12 20.95 4.68
C VAL A 90 -1.63 19.55 4.99
N ALA A 91 -2.21 19.32 6.17
CA ALA A 91 -2.80 18.04 6.54
C ALA A 91 -3.97 17.67 5.63
N LEU A 92 -4.85 18.62 5.31
CA LEU A 92 -5.98 18.42 4.40
C LEU A 92 -5.51 18.07 2.99
N ALA A 93 -4.55 18.82 2.43
CA ALA A 93 -4.02 18.57 1.10
C ALA A 93 -3.27 17.22 1.01
N THR A 94 -2.50 16.87 2.04
CA THR A 94 -1.76 15.59 2.07
C THR A 94 -2.69 14.40 2.25
N LEU A 95 -3.67 14.47 3.15
CA LEU A 95 -4.66 13.40 3.34
C LEU A 95 -5.54 13.24 2.10
N LEU A 96 -6.03 14.33 1.50
CA LEU A 96 -6.82 14.28 0.26
C LEU A 96 -6.03 13.70 -0.90
N TYR A 97 -4.75 14.07 -1.03
CA TYR A 97 -3.89 13.50 -2.06
C TYR A 97 -3.69 11.99 -1.90
N VAL A 98 -3.41 11.53 -0.68
CA VAL A 98 -3.23 10.10 -0.38
C VAL A 98 -4.53 9.32 -0.60
N ASP A 99 -5.67 9.90 -0.20
CA ASP A 99 -7.00 9.32 -0.34
C ASP A 99 -7.37 9.10 -1.82
N VAL A 100 -7.23 10.15 -2.65
CA VAL A 100 -7.50 10.05 -4.09
C VAL A 100 -6.63 9.00 -4.77
N LEU A 101 -5.32 8.94 -4.46
CA LEU A 101 -4.45 7.92 -5.03
C LEU A 101 -4.81 6.51 -4.59
N ALA A 102 -5.20 6.32 -3.34
CA ALA A 102 -5.60 5.02 -2.81
C ALA A 102 -6.91 4.54 -3.44
N THR A 103 -7.94 5.39 -3.48
CA THR A 103 -9.26 5.06 -4.02
C THR A 103 -9.19 4.84 -5.53
N THR A 104 -8.55 5.73 -6.29
CA THR A 104 -8.41 5.56 -7.74
C THR A 104 -7.54 4.35 -8.10
N GLY A 105 -6.39 4.17 -7.43
CA GLY A 105 -5.49 3.06 -7.72
C GLY A 105 -6.13 1.69 -7.46
N THR A 106 -6.86 1.54 -6.35
CA THR A 106 -7.51 0.28 -6.01
C THR A 106 -8.74 -0.01 -6.88
N LEU A 107 -9.61 0.98 -7.11
CA LEU A 107 -10.80 0.77 -7.94
C LEU A 107 -10.43 0.48 -9.40
N TYR A 108 -9.48 1.23 -9.96
CA TYR A 108 -9.02 1.02 -11.33
C TYR A 108 -8.39 -0.36 -11.51
N THR A 109 -7.48 -0.77 -10.62
CA THR A 109 -6.84 -2.10 -10.72
C THR A 109 -7.86 -3.23 -10.58
N MET A 110 -8.84 -3.09 -9.70
CA MET A 110 -9.91 -4.08 -9.56
C MET A 110 -10.82 -4.13 -10.80
N ALA A 111 -11.14 -2.99 -11.40
CA ALA A 111 -11.92 -2.94 -12.63
C ALA A 111 -11.15 -3.55 -13.81
N GLU A 112 -9.84 -3.29 -13.91
CA GLU A 112 -8.97 -3.81 -14.96
C GLU A 112 -8.84 -5.33 -14.86
N MET A 113 -8.56 -5.84 -13.66
CA MET A 113 -8.50 -7.29 -13.40
C MET A 113 -9.85 -7.99 -13.62
N GLY A 114 -10.96 -7.29 -13.38
CA GLY A 114 -12.31 -7.79 -13.63
C GLY A 114 -12.78 -7.68 -15.09
N GLY A 115 -12.01 -7.01 -15.96
CA GLY A 115 -12.41 -6.74 -17.35
C GLY A 115 -13.57 -5.75 -17.49
N PHE A 116 -13.79 -4.90 -16.48
CA PHE A 116 -14.85 -3.88 -16.45
C PHE A 116 -14.38 -2.49 -16.92
N VAL A 117 -13.13 -2.39 -17.39
CA VAL A 117 -12.55 -1.15 -17.91
C VAL A 117 -12.92 -0.99 -19.38
N ASN A 118 -13.50 0.17 -19.71
CA ASN A 118 -13.85 0.57 -21.07
C ASN A 118 -12.60 1.06 -21.85
N ASP A 119 -12.72 1.16 -23.17
CA ASP A 119 -11.64 1.67 -24.05
C ASP A 119 -11.17 3.10 -23.70
N GLU A 120 -11.99 3.87 -22.99
CA GLU A 120 -11.70 5.22 -22.49
C GLU A 120 -10.94 5.24 -21.16
N GLY A 121 -10.68 4.07 -20.54
CA GLY A 121 -9.97 3.94 -19.28
C GLY A 121 -10.81 4.20 -18.02
N GLY A 122 -12.13 4.38 -18.15
CA GLY A 122 -13.07 4.40 -17.03
C GLY A 122 -13.76 3.05 -16.82
N PHE A 123 -14.47 2.88 -15.71
CA PHE A 123 -15.29 1.68 -15.44
C PHE A 123 -16.73 2.05 -15.05
N GLU A 124 -17.66 1.12 -15.28
CA GLU A 124 -19.08 1.37 -15.02
C GLU A 124 -19.33 1.67 -13.54
N GLY A 125 -19.96 2.81 -13.25
CA GLY A 125 -20.27 3.23 -11.88
C GLY A 125 -19.11 3.88 -11.10
N GLU A 126 -18.01 4.24 -11.76
CA GLU A 126 -16.86 4.91 -11.11
C GLU A 126 -17.25 6.14 -10.28
N TYR A 127 -18.16 6.97 -10.79
CA TYR A 127 -18.64 8.15 -10.08
C TYR A 127 -19.39 7.80 -8.80
N LEU A 128 -20.20 6.73 -8.84
CA LEU A 128 -20.93 6.26 -7.67
C LEU A 128 -19.96 5.69 -6.62
N ALA A 129 -18.92 4.97 -7.05
CA ALA A 129 -17.89 4.45 -6.16
C ALA A 129 -17.14 5.57 -5.43
N TYR A 130 -16.72 6.62 -6.15
CA TYR A 130 -16.07 7.79 -5.55
C TYR A 130 -17.00 8.58 -4.61
N LEU A 131 -18.29 8.71 -4.95
CA LEU A 131 -19.26 9.36 -4.07
C LEU A 131 -19.50 8.60 -2.77
N VAL A 132 -19.57 7.26 -2.84
CA VAL A 132 -19.75 6.42 -1.65
C VAL A 132 -18.54 6.52 -0.74
N ASP A 133 -17.33 6.50 -1.30
CA ASP A 133 -16.08 6.69 -0.56
C ASP A 133 -16.05 8.04 0.18
N ALA A 134 -16.22 9.14 -0.56
CA ALA A 134 -16.25 10.49 0.00
C ALA A 134 -17.37 10.66 1.06
N GLY A 135 -18.57 10.14 0.77
CA GLY A 135 -19.69 10.17 1.70
C GLY A 135 -19.41 9.41 2.99
N SER A 136 -18.79 8.23 2.89
CA SER A 136 -18.43 7.42 4.05
C SER A 136 -17.38 8.11 4.92
N THR A 137 -16.38 8.77 4.32
CA THR A 137 -15.34 9.52 5.02
C THR A 137 -15.90 10.73 5.77
N ILE A 138 -16.85 11.46 5.16
CA ILE A 138 -17.54 12.58 5.82
C ILE A 138 -18.34 12.10 7.02
N VAL A 139 -19.11 11.01 6.86
CA VAL A 139 -19.92 10.43 7.95
C VAL A 139 -19.02 9.90 9.07
N ALA A 140 -17.94 9.19 8.73
CA ALA A 140 -16.98 8.68 9.71
C ALA A 140 -16.30 9.82 10.50
N SER A 141 -15.93 10.90 9.81
CA SER A 141 -15.38 12.11 10.43
C SER A 141 -16.39 12.78 11.37
N ALA A 142 -17.64 12.90 10.95
CA ALA A 142 -18.70 13.51 11.75
C ALA A 142 -19.08 12.72 13.01
N LEU A 143 -19.00 11.39 12.93
CA LEU A 143 -19.29 10.49 14.05
C LEU A 143 -18.11 10.36 15.02
N GLY A 144 -16.89 10.76 14.62
CA GLY A 144 -15.70 10.70 15.48
C GLY A 144 -15.36 9.28 15.90
N VAL A 145 -15.09 8.40 14.92
CA VAL A 145 -14.78 6.98 15.17
C VAL A 145 -13.52 6.86 16.03
N PRO A 146 -13.56 6.08 17.12
CA PRO A 146 -12.42 5.99 18.02
C PRO A 146 -11.27 5.16 17.42
N PRO A 147 -9.99 5.50 17.74
CA PRO A 147 -8.83 4.82 17.15
C PRO A 147 -8.78 3.30 17.36
N TRP A 148 -9.33 2.78 18.47
CA TRP A 148 -9.34 1.34 18.76
C TRP A 148 -10.30 0.54 17.86
N ALA A 149 -11.30 1.20 17.25
CA ALA A 149 -12.21 0.56 16.30
C ALA A 149 -11.59 0.39 14.90
N ILE A 150 -10.58 1.21 14.56
CA ILE A 150 -9.96 1.24 13.23
C ILE A 150 -9.01 0.04 13.04
N GLY A 151 -8.29 -0.37 14.10
CA GLY A 151 -7.29 -1.43 14.04
C GLY A 151 -7.79 -2.77 13.47
N PRO A 152 -8.83 -3.40 14.05
CA PRO A 152 -9.38 -4.65 13.53
C PRO A 152 -9.87 -4.57 12.09
N SER A 153 -10.47 -3.43 11.70
CA SER A 153 -10.97 -3.18 10.35
C SER A 153 -9.82 -3.14 9.33
N LEU A 154 -8.72 -2.43 9.63
CA LEU A 154 -7.53 -2.39 8.76
C LEU A 154 -6.87 -3.75 8.59
N VAL A 155 -6.84 -4.58 9.64
CA VAL A 155 -6.32 -5.95 9.55
C VAL A 155 -7.19 -6.81 8.63
N MET A 156 -8.52 -6.74 8.77
CA MET A 156 -9.44 -7.48 7.91
C MET A 156 -9.33 -7.06 6.44
N VAL A 157 -9.29 -5.76 6.17
CA VAL A 157 -9.07 -5.22 4.81
C VAL A 157 -7.73 -5.70 4.26
N GLY A 158 -6.65 -5.63 5.05
CA GLY A 158 -5.34 -6.13 4.65
C GLY A 158 -5.37 -7.62 4.28
N VAL A 159 -6.05 -8.46 5.05
CA VAL A 159 -6.24 -9.89 4.75
C VAL A 159 -7.02 -10.09 3.44
N MET A 160 -8.01 -9.25 3.16
CA MET A 160 -8.76 -9.32 1.90
C MET A 160 -7.91 -8.91 0.70
N MET A 161 -7.07 -7.88 0.84
CA MET A 161 -6.18 -7.39 -0.22
C MET A 161 -5.02 -8.32 -0.55
N MET A 162 -4.65 -9.25 0.35
CA MET A 162 -3.66 -10.29 0.05
C MET A 162 -4.03 -11.18 -1.15
N LYS A 163 -5.31 -11.21 -1.57
CA LYS A 163 -5.72 -11.95 -2.76
C LYS A 163 -5.10 -11.38 -4.04
N VAL A 164 -5.00 -10.05 -4.15
CA VAL A 164 -4.45 -9.35 -5.33
C VAL A 164 -2.99 -9.73 -5.60
N VAL A 165 -2.25 -10.10 -4.54
CA VAL A 165 -0.86 -10.57 -4.66
C VAL A 165 -0.73 -11.80 -5.56
N LYS A 166 -1.78 -12.62 -5.66
CA LYS A 166 -1.77 -13.83 -6.49
C LYS A 166 -1.86 -13.52 -7.98
N ASP A 167 -2.40 -12.36 -8.35
CA ASP A 167 -2.61 -11.97 -9.73
C ASP A 167 -1.37 -11.34 -10.37
N ILE A 168 -0.32 -11.10 -9.56
CA ILE A 168 1.00 -10.66 -10.04
C ILE A 168 1.63 -11.79 -10.88
N ASN A 169 2.13 -11.46 -12.08
CA ASN A 169 2.84 -12.42 -12.92
C ASN A 169 4.25 -12.73 -12.38
N TRP A 170 4.31 -13.68 -11.45
CA TRP A 170 5.57 -14.15 -10.84
C TRP A 170 6.55 -14.80 -11.83
N GLY A 171 6.11 -15.14 -13.04
CA GLY A 171 6.97 -15.69 -14.09
C GLY A 171 7.86 -14.62 -14.75
N ASN A 172 7.44 -13.35 -14.73
CA ASN A 172 8.25 -12.26 -15.26
C ASN A 172 9.03 -11.57 -14.13
N MET A 173 10.34 -11.77 -14.11
CA MET A 173 11.21 -11.20 -13.07
C MET A 173 11.23 -9.67 -13.09
N LYS A 174 10.90 -9.04 -14.23
CA LYS A 174 10.81 -7.57 -14.36
C LYS A 174 9.59 -6.97 -13.66
N GLU A 175 8.56 -7.78 -13.38
CA GLU A 175 7.35 -7.36 -12.66
C GLU A 175 7.35 -7.88 -11.22
N ALA A 176 7.80 -9.12 -11.02
CA ALA A 176 7.86 -9.77 -9.71
C ALA A 176 8.80 -9.06 -8.72
N VAL A 177 9.99 -8.65 -9.18
CA VAL A 177 11.00 -8.02 -8.31
C VAL A 177 10.55 -6.64 -7.81
N PRO A 178 10.05 -5.73 -8.67
CA PRO A 178 9.44 -4.48 -8.22
C PRO A 178 8.27 -4.66 -7.26
N ALA A 179 7.37 -5.61 -7.53
CA ALA A 179 6.21 -5.85 -6.67
C ALA A 179 6.61 -6.35 -5.28
N PHE A 180 7.58 -7.27 -5.20
CA PHE A 180 8.13 -7.76 -3.94
C PHE A 180 8.79 -6.64 -3.12
N ILE A 181 9.62 -5.82 -3.76
CA ILE A 181 10.30 -4.70 -3.10
C ILE A 181 9.30 -3.66 -2.60
N THR A 182 8.26 -3.36 -3.37
CA THR A 182 7.17 -2.46 -2.96
C THR A 182 6.50 -2.95 -1.67
N MET A 183 6.14 -4.23 -1.63
CA MET A 183 5.46 -4.85 -0.49
C MET A 183 6.33 -4.89 0.77
N LEU A 184 7.65 -5.05 0.59
CA LEU A 184 8.62 -5.07 1.69
C LEU A 184 8.95 -3.66 2.19
N LEU A 185 9.08 -2.68 1.30
CA LEU A 185 9.47 -1.32 1.66
C LEU A 185 8.35 -0.58 2.41
N MET A 186 7.08 -0.75 2.05
CA MET A 186 5.98 -0.01 2.71
C MET A 186 5.96 -0.18 4.24
N PRO A 187 6.02 -1.40 4.83
CA PRO A 187 6.11 -1.56 6.28
C PRO A 187 7.46 -1.10 6.85
N LEU A 188 8.55 -1.32 6.12
CA LEU A 188 9.90 -1.02 6.59
C LEU A 188 10.15 0.49 6.73
N THR A 189 9.63 1.28 5.78
CA THR A 189 9.79 2.74 5.75
C THR A 189 8.68 3.49 6.47
N TYR A 190 7.70 2.78 7.04
CA TYR A 190 6.48 3.34 7.65
C TYR A 190 5.78 4.38 6.74
N SER A 191 5.95 4.25 5.43
CA SER A 191 5.53 5.24 4.44
C SER A 191 5.17 4.56 3.13
N ILE A 192 3.89 4.68 2.76
CA ILE A 192 3.36 4.13 1.52
C ILE A 192 4.05 4.76 0.31
N ALA A 193 4.31 6.07 0.37
CA ALA A 193 4.95 6.81 -0.72
C ALA A 193 6.35 6.27 -1.05
N TYR A 194 7.19 6.03 -0.04
CA TYR A 194 8.53 5.49 -0.28
C TYR A 194 8.49 4.06 -0.82
N GLY A 195 7.54 3.24 -0.38
CA GLY A 195 7.33 1.91 -0.92
C GLY A 195 6.97 1.92 -2.42
N ILE A 196 6.00 2.75 -2.81
CA ILE A 196 5.59 2.90 -4.22
C ILE A 196 6.73 3.43 -5.08
N ILE A 197 7.43 4.48 -4.63
CA ILE A 197 8.56 5.08 -5.36
C ILE A 197 9.68 4.04 -5.56
N GLY A 198 10.01 3.27 -4.53
CA GLY A 198 11.00 2.20 -4.61
C GLY A 198 10.60 1.12 -5.62
N GLY A 199 9.34 0.71 -5.61
CA GLY A 199 8.76 -0.23 -6.57
C GLY A 199 8.85 0.23 -8.02
N ILE A 200 8.26 1.39 -8.32
CA ILE A 200 8.24 1.96 -9.66
C ILE A 200 9.68 2.25 -10.15
N GLY A 201 10.53 2.78 -9.27
CA GLY A 201 11.93 3.04 -9.60
C GLY A 201 12.68 1.78 -10.02
N LEU A 202 12.44 0.65 -9.36
CA LEU A 202 13.05 -0.62 -9.71
C LEU A 202 12.48 -1.21 -11.01
N TYR A 203 11.17 -1.07 -11.22
CA TYR A 203 10.52 -1.47 -12.48
C TYR A 203 11.12 -0.73 -13.68
N LEU A 204 11.28 0.60 -13.54
CA LEU A 204 11.92 1.43 -14.54
C LEU A 204 13.37 1.03 -14.77
N ALA A 205 14.15 0.79 -13.70
CA ALA A 205 15.54 0.39 -13.82
C ALA A 205 15.72 -0.94 -14.57
N LEU A 206 14.84 -1.92 -14.33
CA LEU A 206 14.87 -3.24 -14.99
C LEU A 206 14.40 -3.18 -16.45
N ASN A 207 13.42 -2.32 -16.76
CA ASN A 207 12.92 -2.13 -18.12
C ASN A 207 13.71 -1.09 -18.94
N LEU A 208 14.60 -0.33 -18.31
CA LEU A 208 15.39 0.73 -18.95
C LEU A 208 16.17 0.21 -20.17
N TYR A 209 16.75 -0.99 -20.07
CA TYR A 209 17.49 -1.59 -21.17
C TYR A 209 16.59 -1.88 -22.39
N ASP A 210 15.40 -2.44 -22.17
CA ASP A 210 14.47 -2.74 -23.26
C ASP A 210 13.95 -1.47 -23.91
N TYR A 211 13.62 -0.45 -23.11
CA TYR A 211 13.21 0.86 -23.63
C TYR A 211 14.31 1.52 -24.46
N LEU A 212 15.57 1.47 -24.00
CA LEU A 212 16.71 2.01 -24.75
C LEU A 212 16.94 1.25 -26.07
N VAL A 213 16.83 -0.08 -26.07
CA VAL A 213 16.99 -0.88 -27.31
C VAL A 213 15.86 -0.62 -28.29
N VAL A 214 14.61 -0.52 -27.83
CA VAL A 214 13.46 -0.17 -28.67
C VAL A 214 13.62 1.23 -29.24
N LEU A 215 14.01 2.20 -28.41
CA LEU A 215 14.27 3.58 -28.83
C LEU A 215 15.38 3.65 -29.89
N LEU A 216 16.50 2.93 -29.69
CA LEU A 216 17.59 2.87 -30.66
C LEU A 216 17.16 2.21 -31.97
N LYS A 217 16.39 1.12 -31.92
CA LYS A 217 15.82 0.48 -33.12
C LYS A 217 14.85 1.42 -33.85
N TRP A 218 14.03 2.15 -33.12
CA TRP A 218 13.12 3.15 -33.68
C TRP A 218 13.88 4.31 -34.34
N LEU A 219 14.90 4.85 -33.67
CA LEU A 219 15.78 5.89 -34.23
C LEU A 219 16.51 5.38 -35.50
N ALA A 220 16.99 4.14 -35.50
CA ALA A 220 17.60 3.53 -36.67
C ALA A 220 16.60 3.35 -37.82
N LYS A 221 15.35 2.98 -37.52
CA LYS A 221 14.27 2.89 -38.51
C LYS A 221 13.94 4.27 -39.08
N MET A 222 13.78 5.29 -38.24
CA MET A 222 13.54 6.68 -38.65
C MET A 222 14.66 7.18 -39.56
N ARG A 223 15.92 6.96 -39.17
CA ARG A 223 17.08 7.33 -40.00
C ARG A 223 17.03 6.66 -41.38
N ARG A 224 16.63 5.39 -41.46
CA ARG A 224 16.48 4.69 -42.75
C ARG A 224 15.33 5.23 -43.60
N MET A 225 14.21 5.63 -42.99
CA MET A 225 13.08 6.24 -43.72
C MET A 225 13.46 7.60 -44.31
N VAL A 226 14.11 8.46 -43.52
CA VAL A 226 14.60 9.77 -43.97
C VAL A 226 15.61 9.66 -45.11
N VAL A 227 16.55 8.69 -45.04
CA VAL A 227 17.51 8.44 -46.14
C VAL A 227 16.80 7.95 -47.41
N LYS A 228 15.73 7.15 -47.27
CA LYS A 228 14.94 6.68 -48.41
C LYS A 228 14.19 7.83 -49.08
N GLU A 229 13.62 8.75 -48.31
CA GLU A 229 12.97 9.97 -48.83
C GLU A 229 13.95 10.86 -49.58
N HIS A 230 15.13 11.15 -49.02
CA HIS A 230 16.15 11.93 -49.73
C HIS A 230 16.57 11.28 -51.06
N ASN A 231 16.78 9.96 -51.09
CA ASN A 231 17.12 9.26 -52.33
C ASN A 231 15.98 9.27 -53.36
N GLN A 232 14.72 9.23 -52.91
CA GLN A 232 13.58 9.34 -53.83
C GLN A 232 13.40 10.76 -54.37
N VAL A 233 13.57 11.79 -53.54
CA VAL A 233 13.46 13.19 -53.98
C VAL A 233 14.58 13.55 -54.97
N SER A 234 15.82 13.09 -54.73
CA SER A 234 16.92 13.27 -55.68
C SER A 234 16.70 12.50 -56.99
N ALA A 235 16.10 11.31 -56.95
CA ALA A 235 15.78 10.55 -58.16
C ALA A 235 14.69 11.25 -58.99
N THR A 236 13.63 11.76 -58.36
CA THR A 236 12.56 12.49 -59.05
C THR A 236 13.06 13.82 -59.65
N ALA A 237 13.90 14.56 -58.92
CA ALA A 237 14.51 15.80 -59.42
C ALA A 237 15.47 15.56 -60.60
N ALA A 238 16.18 14.43 -60.62
CA ALA A 238 17.03 14.04 -61.75
C ALA A 238 16.22 13.65 -63.00
N VAL A 239 15.02 13.08 -62.83
CA VAL A 239 14.11 12.75 -63.94
C VAL A 239 13.46 14.02 -64.51
N ASP A 240 13.03 14.95 -63.66
CA ASP A 240 12.43 16.23 -64.09
C ASP A 240 13.42 17.08 -64.88
N SER A 241 14.66 17.19 -64.39
CA SER A 241 15.74 17.92 -65.09
C SER A 241 16.17 17.26 -66.40
N ALA A 242 16.05 15.93 -66.54
CA ALA A 242 16.33 15.26 -67.81
C ALA A 242 15.22 15.49 -68.86
N ASN A 243 13.98 15.71 -68.43
CA ASN A 243 12.84 15.99 -69.32
C ASN A 243 12.79 17.44 -69.79
N GLU A 244 13.37 18.41 -69.08
CA GLU A 244 13.43 19.82 -69.54
C GLU A 244 14.52 20.09 -70.59
N ILE A 245 15.44 19.13 -70.85
CA ILE A 245 16.57 19.28 -71.77
C ILE A 245 16.27 18.67 -73.17
N ILE A 246 15.08 18.08 -73.36
CA ILE A 246 14.59 17.52 -74.64
C ILE A 246 13.44 18.40 -75.17
#